data_AF-A0A3D0YVS3-F1
#
_entry.id   AF-A0A3D0YVS3-F1
#
_cell.length_a   1.000
_cell.length_b   1.000
_cell.length_c   1.000
_cell.angle_alpha   90.00
_cell.angle_beta   90.00
_cell.angle_gamma   90.00
#
_symmetry.space_group_name_H-M   'P 1'
#
loop_
_entity.id
_entity.type
_entity.pdbx_description
1 polymer ?
#
loop_
_entity_poly.entity_id
_entity_poly.type
_entity_poly.pdbx_seq_one_letter_code
_entity_poly.pdbx_strand_id
1 'polypeptide(L)'
;MPDNINDKIKGLPPKVRQILLADFGVDVMKQLSEKYYFSILDSAALTKIITMAFLKELPIDTMEAAIAKEVDVDKKQVRPLLIEVLGRRLLVADDYFEGKVTEQLTALKTDPASFTTDVKNYKDAVRKEFAKPKAKLESPASDEEERNIVEERIPELKIGDPESELREMSTLLKEHAVFTVTTDELLFRVDANIIIITLLQTAKEVQPELIKALLANEEKIGTKKIDHQGEQWDPTIGNWLKDYVSFLPFNENEKLSTLHKAKYYAENSSVKNLTDEEKQLLDRIFDTYENIRNFYFDLDTMPISDIQIFPFTEDEQDKFFAQYGHGTPEHTEAGTADQGSELDPMKGNERDNDAVEIYYNQLVETTRKDRKRLSDQLYKDILERKKIEILAGLKLLIEVGLVDNVVMEDKRYRDLLAAHYKRNAMTVELKAFESGDIEPGHVKQFIKYLLTERLGMTESTSGYWAVQFGNMFRAQGKKDLAQMAYFDMPNKEFKWL
;
A
#
# COMPACT_ATOMS: atom_id res chain seq x y z
N MET A 1 5.47 -5.58 -22.01
CA MET A 1 6.23 -6.85 -22.14
C MET A 1 5.54 -7.72 -23.18
N PRO A 2 6.21 -8.53 -24.00
CA PRO A 2 5.50 -9.44 -24.91
C PRO A 2 4.68 -10.45 -24.10
N ASP A 3 3.47 -10.80 -24.58
CA ASP A 3 2.41 -11.62 -23.95
C ASP A 3 2.79 -13.07 -23.52
N ASN A 4 4.07 -13.36 -23.30
CA ASN A 4 4.61 -14.70 -23.08
C ASN A 4 5.61 -14.79 -21.90
N ILE A 5 5.84 -13.73 -21.12
CA ILE A 5 6.81 -13.82 -20.00
C ILE A 5 6.33 -14.78 -18.91
N ASN A 6 5.05 -14.74 -18.54
CA ASN A 6 4.50 -15.66 -17.54
C ASN A 6 4.60 -17.14 -17.95
N ASP A 7 4.37 -17.44 -19.22
CA ASP A 7 4.47 -18.81 -19.72
C ASP A 7 5.93 -19.29 -19.81
N LYS A 8 6.86 -18.41 -20.16
CA LYS A 8 8.30 -18.68 -20.06
C LYS A 8 8.74 -18.93 -18.62
N ILE A 9 8.27 -18.13 -17.66
CA ILE A 9 8.53 -18.32 -16.22
C ILE A 9 7.97 -19.66 -15.75
N LYS A 10 6.75 -20.04 -16.18
CA LYS A 10 6.18 -21.37 -15.88
C LYS A 10 7.04 -22.50 -16.42
N GLY A 11 7.70 -22.30 -17.57
CA GLY A 11 8.61 -23.25 -18.21
C GLY A 11 9.99 -23.41 -17.53
N LEU A 12 10.36 -22.54 -16.58
CA LEU A 12 11.61 -22.67 -15.83
C LEU A 12 11.62 -23.94 -14.97
N PRO A 13 12.81 -24.55 -14.71
CA PRO A 13 12.94 -25.63 -13.76
C PRO A 13 12.34 -25.24 -12.40
N PRO A 14 11.59 -26.12 -11.70
CA PRO A 14 10.82 -25.73 -10.52
C PRO A 14 11.64 -25.00 -9.44
N LYS A 15 12.88 -25.45 -9.17
CA LYS A 15 13.77 -24.79 -8.20
C LYS A 15 14.18 -23.38 -8.64
N VAL A 16 14.44 -23.18 -9.93
CA VAL A 16 14.84 -21.88 -10.50
C VAL A 16 13.65 -20.93 -10.49
N ARG A 17 12.46 -21.43 -10.85
CA ARG A 17 11.22 -20.67 -10.76
C ARG A 17 10.92 -20.21 -9.33
N GLN A 18 11.10 -21.10 -8.35
CA GLN A 18 10.95 -20.75 -6.93
C GLN A 18 11.95 -19.66 -6.49
N ILE A 19 13.21 -19.77 -6.91
CA ILE A 19 14.23 -18.74 -6.61
C ILE A 19 13.85 -17.38 -7.21
N LEU A 20 13.39 -17.36 -8.47
CA LEU A 20 13.00 -16.12 -9.15
C LEU A 20 11.80 -15.44 -8.47
N LEU A 21 10.80 -16.24 -8.08
CA LEU A 21 9.52 -15.78 -7.52
C LEU A 21 9.49 -15.69 -5.99
N ALA A 22 10.61 -15.92 -5.32
CA ALA A 22 10.68 -15.90 -3.85
C ALA A 22 10.47 -14.49 -3.30
N ASP A 23 9.77 -14.39 -2.17
CA ASP A 23 9.55 -13.11 -1.46
C ASP A 23 10.89 -12.55 -0.98
N PHE A 24 11.81 -13.41 -0.52
CA PHE A 24 13.18 -12.99 -0.21
C PHE A 24 13.91 -12.35 -1.41
N GLY A 25 13.57 -12.75 -2.64
CA GLY A 25 14.09 -12.11 -3.85
C GLY A 25 13.61 -10.67 -4.00
N VAL A 26 12.37 -10.38 -3.59
CA VAL A 26 11.79 -9.04 -3.53
C VAL A 26 12.48 -8.20 -2.46
N ASP A 27 12.75 -8.76 -1.28
CA ASP A 27 13.48 -8.07 -0.21
C ASP A 27 14.89 -7.65 -0.64
N VAL A 28 15.59 -8.52 -1.37
CA VAL A 28 16.90 -8.17 -1.94
C VAL A 28 16.76 -7.03 -2.95
N MET A 29 15.71 -7.03 -3.78
CA MET A 29 15.46 -5.91 -4.70
C MET A 29 15.19 -4.61 -3.94
N LYS A 30 14.38 -4.63 -2.88
CA LYS A 30 14.12 -3.47 -2.03
C LYS A 30 15.42 -2.88 -1.47
N GLN A 31 16.32 -3.72 -0.97
CA GLN A 31 17.61 -3.28 -0.45
C GLN A 31 18.52 -2.68 -1.54
N LEU A 32 18.46 -3.20 -2.78
CA LEU A 32 19.17 -2.61 -3.90
C LEU A 32 18.56 -1.24 -4.26
N SER A 33 17.23 -1.15 -4.36
CA SER A 33 16.54 0.11 -4.63
C SER A 33 16.86 1.18 -3.59
N GLU A 34 16.87 0.84 -2.31
CA GLU A 34 17.24 1.78 -1.23
C GLU A 34 18.72 2.20 -1.31
N LYS A 35 19.63 1.25 -1.57
CA LYS A 35 21.09 1.51 -1.62
C LYS A 35 21.48 2.39 -2.81
N TYR A 36 20.80 2.23 -3.94
CA TYR A 36 21.12 2.92 -5.18
C TYR A 36 20.13 4.05 -5.53
N TYR A 37 19.17 4.32 -4.63
CA TYR A 37 18.13 5.34 -4.80
C TYR A 37 17.34 5.17 -6.10
N PHE A 38 16.94 3.94 -6.41
CA PHE A 38 16.18 3.66 -7.61
C PHE A 38 14.80 4.31 -7.56
N SER A 39 14.43 4.90 -8.70
CA SER A 39 13.04 5.15 -9.01
C SER A 39 12.26 3.84 -9.16
N ILE A 40 10.94 3.95 -9.27
CA ILE A 40 10.09 2.82 -9.65
C ILE A 40 10.46 2.29 -11.04
N LEU A 41 10.78 3.19 -12.00
CA LEU A 41 11.18 2.82 -13.35
C LEU A 41 12.48 2.02 -13.35
N ASP A 42 13.47 2.45 -12.55
CA ASP A 42 14.75 1.77 -12.39
C ASP A 42 14.58 0.39 -11.76
N SER A 43 13.71 0.28 -10.75
CA SER A 43 13.40 -0.98 -10.07
C SER A 43 12.71 -1.97 -11.03
N ALA A 44 11.77 -1.50 -11.87
CA ALA A 44 11.12 -2.30 -12.90
C ALA A 44 12.10 -2.72 -14.00
N ALA A 45 12.95 -1.80 -14.48
CA ALA A 45 13.98 -2.08 -15.47
C ALA A 45 14.98 -3.13 -14.97
N LEU A 46 15.45 -3.02 -13.72
CA LEU A 46 16.35 -4.00 -13.13
C LEU A 46 15.69 -5.37 -12.94
N THR A 47 14.43 -5.39 -12.50
CA THR A 47 13.63 -6.63 -12.37
C THR A 47 13.47 -7.33 -13.73
N LYS A 48 13.19 -6.56 -14.78
CA LYS A 48 13.13 -7.06 -16.16
C LYS A 48 14.47 -7.65 -16.61
N ILE A 49 15.59 -6.95 -16.36
CA ILE A 49 16.94 -7.44 -16.68
C ILE A 49 17.23 -8.78 -15.99
N ILE A 50 16.93 -8.88 -14.69
CA ILE A 50 17.11 -10.12 -13.91
C ILE A 50 16.23 -11.24 -14.47
N THR A 51 14.97 -10.95 -14.76
CA THR A 51 14.03 -11.92 -15.33
C THR A 51 14.52 -12.42 -16.69
N MET A 52 14.96 -11.54 -17.59
CA MET A 52 15.54 -11.92 -18.88
C MET A 52 16.79 -12.80 -18.72
N ALA A 53 17.62 -12.56 -17.70
CA ALA A 53 18.75 -13.43 -17.39
C ALA A 53 18.28 -14.84 -16.99
N PHE A 54 17.31 -14.97 -16.08
CA PHE A 54 16.73 -16.27 -15.70
C PHE A 54 16.08 -17.01 -16.87
N LEU A 55 15.45 -16.28 -17.80
CA LEU A 55 14.89 -16.84 -19.03
C LEU A 55 15.94 -17.19 -20.10
N LYS A 56 17.23 -16.96 -19.83
CA LYS A 56 18.36 -17.11 -20.77
C LYS A 56 18.21 -16.25 -22.04
N GLU A 57 17.45 -15.16 -21.97
CA GLU A 57 17.28 -14.17 -23.04
C GLU A 57 18.32 -13.05 -22.99
N LEU A 58 18.94 -12.85 -21.82
CA LEU A 58 20.04 -11.94 -21.61
C LEU A 58 21.27 -12.71 -21.08
N PRO A 59 22.36 -12.83 -21.85
CA PRO A 59 23.60 -13.43 -21.38
C PRO A 59 24.20 -12.67 -20.18
N ILE A 60 24.71 -13.41 -19.19
CA ILE A 60 25.27 -12.86 -17.93
C ILE A 60 26.39 -11.84 -18.18
N ASP A 61 27.26 -12.09 -19.16
CA ASP A 61 28.37 -11.21 -19.55
C ASP A 61 27.92 -9.89 -20.19
N THR A 62 26.67 -9.81 -20.67
CA THR A 62 26.09 -8.60 -21.28
C THR A 62 25.27 -7.76 -20.30
N MET A 63 25.05 -8.24 -19.07
CA MET A 63 24.21 -7.56 -18.09
C MET A 63 24.73 -6.16 -17.70
N GLU A 64 26.05 -5.93 -17.67
CA GLU A 64 26.63 -4.59 -17.39
C GLU A 64 26.11 -3.56 -18.39
N ALA A 65 26.07 -3.93 -19.67
CA ALA A 65 25.61 -3.04 -20.74
C ALA A 65 24.09 -2.83 -20.69
N ALA A 66 23.32 -3.85 -20.31
CA ALA A 66 21.87 -3.73 -20.14
C ALA A 66 21.53 -2.79 -18.98
N ILE A 67 22.19 -2.95 -17.82
CA ILE A 67 22.01 -2.06 -16.67
C ILE A 67 22.39 -0.62 -17.02
N ALA A 68 23.55 -0.41 -17.65
CA ALA A 68 24.00 0.92 -18.06
C ALA A 68 23.06 1.63 -19.05
N LYS A 69 22.21 0.86 -19.75
CA LYS A 69 21.29 1.36 -20.76
C LYS A 69 19.88 1.61 -20.21
N GLU A 70 19.35 0.69 -19.41
CA GLU A 70 17.95 0.70 -18.99
C GLU A 70 17.72 1.19 -17.55
N VAL A 71 18.76 1.30 -16.72
CA VAL A 71 18.66 1.77 -15.33
C VAL A 71 19.39 3.10 -15.20
N ASP A 72 18.70 4.15 -14.75
CA ASP A 72 19.25 5.49 -14.54
C ASP A 72 20.07 5.54 -13.24
N VAL A 73 21.29 5.00 -13.32
CA VAL A 73 22.24 4.99 -12.22
C VAL A 73 23.55 5.63 -12.66
N ASP A 74 24.24 6.33 -11.75
CA ASP A 74 25.57 6.91 -12.06
C ASP A 74 26.48 5.84 -12.70
N LYS A 75 27.15 6.21 -13.80
CA LYS A 75 28.01 5.29 -14.56
C LYS A 75 29.06 4.58 -13.71
N LYS A 76 29.52 5.19 -12.62
CA LYS A 76 30.48 4.59 -11.67
C LYS A 76 29.83 3.53 -10.77
N GLN A 77 28.50 3.58 -10.60
CA GLN A 77 27.71 2.66 -9.79
C GLN A 77 27.18 1.44 -10.57
N VAL A 78 27.15 1.50 -11.91
CA VAL A 78 26.72 0.35 -12.76
C VAL A 78 27.45 -0.94 -12.39
N ARG A 79 28.77 -0.91 -12.27
CA ARG A 79 29.56 -2.10 -11.94
C ARG A 79 29.35 -2.59 -10.50
N PRO A 80 29.40 -1.72 -9.47
CA PRO A 80 28.99 -2.11 -8.12
C PRO A 80 27.60 -2.75 -8.07
N LEU A 81 26.61 -2.17 -8.75
CA LEU A 81 25.26 -2.69 -8.84
C LEU A 81 25.23 -4.08 -9.50
N LEU A 82 25.93 -4.26 -10.62
CA LEU A 82 26.05 -5.55 -11.29
C LEU A 82 26.63 -6.61 -10.34
N ILE A 83 27.67 -6.29 -9.57
CA ILE A 83 28.29 -7.22 -8.61
C ILE A 83 27.26 -7.67 -7.56
N GLU A 84 26.48 -6.74 -7.02
CA GLU A 84 25.44 -7.02 -6.01
C GLU A 84 24.30 -7.87 -6.61
N VAL A 85 23.86 -7.57 -7.83
CA VAL A 85 22.82 -8.35 -8.53
C VAL A 85 23.33 -9.77 -8.83
N LEU A 86 24.55 -9.90 -9.35
CA LEU A 86 25.16 -11.21 -9.60
C LEU A 86 25.30 -12.00 -8.30
N GLY A 87 25.90 -11.41 -7.26
CA GLY A 87 26.20 -12.07 -6.00
C GLY A 87 24.98 -12.41 -5.14
N ARG A 88 23.99 -11.50 -5.07
CA ARG A 88 22.85 -11.62 -4.15
C ARG A 88 21.57 -12.14 -4.80
N ARG A 89 21.41 -12.00 -6.13
CA ARG A 89 20.21 -12.49 -6.86
C ARG A 89 20.46 -13.67 -7.77
N LEU A 90 21.59 -13.73 -8.48
CA LEU A 90 21.80 -14.76 -9.50
C LEU A 90 22.66 -15.94 -9.01
N LEU A 91 23.62 -15.69 -8.11
CA LEU A 91 24.56 -16.72 -7.63
C LEU A 91 23.87 -17.88 -6.90
N VAL A 92 22.70 -17.64 -6.31
CA VAL A 92 21.88 -18.67 -5.67
C VAL A 92 21.46 -19.79 -6.62
N ALA A 93 21.39 -19.50 -7.94
CA ALA A 93 21.04 -20.41 -9.02
C ALA A 93 22.19 -20.59 -10.04
N ASP A 94 23.45 -20.43 -9.64
CA ASP A 94 24.58 -20.49 -10.56
C ASP A 94 24.76 -21.87 -11.24
N ASP A 95 24.25 -22.93 -10.63
CA ASP A 95 24.17 -24.26 -11.25
C ASP A 95 23.29 -24.25 -12.51
N TYR A 96 22.19 -23.49 -12.50
CA TYR A 96 21.34 -23.27 -13.67
C TYR A 96 22.00 -22.38 -14.74
N PHE A 97 22.86 -21.46 -14.32
CA PHE A 97 23.67 -20.62 -15.19
C PHE A 97 25.00 -21.26 -15.62
N GLU A 98 25.23 -22.53 -15.29
CA GLU A 98 26.42 -23.30 -15.68
C GLU A 98 27.73 -22.67 -15.17
N GLY A 99 27.71 -22.03 -14.00
CA GLY A 99 28.88 -21.37 -13.41
C GLY A 99 29.19 -19.97 -13.93
N LYS A 100 28.40 -19.47 -14.90
CA LYS A 100 28.66 -18.16 -15.54
C LYS A 100 28.56 -16.98 -14.59
N VAL A 101 27.78 -17.08 -13.50
CA VAL A 101 27.70 -16.00 -12.51
C VAL A 101 29.01 -15.92 -11.72
N THR A 102 29.54 -17.07 -11.30
CA THR A 102 30.87 -17.17 -10.64
C THR A 102 31.98 -16.68 -11.56
N GLU A 103 31.97 -17.08 -12.84
CA GLU A 103 32.94 -16.62 -13.84
C GLU A 103 32.90 -15.09 -14.01
N GLN A 104 31.71 -14.51 -14.12
CA GLN A 104 31.54 -13.07 -14.29
C GLN A 104 31.97 -12.28 -13.04
N LEU A 105 31.61 -12.73 -11.83
CA LEU A 105 32.09 -12.13 -10.58
C LEU A 105 33.62 -12.15 -10.49
N THR A 106 34.24 -13.27 -10.88
CA THR A 106 35.70 -13.41 -10.91
C THR A 106 36.33 -12.47 -11.94
N ALA A 107 35.74 -12.33 -13.13
CA ALA A 107 36.18 -11.40 -14.17
C ALA A 107 36.10 -9.93 -13.70
N LEU A 108 35.11 -9.61 -12.86
CA LEU A 108 34.96 -8.32 -12.20
C LEU A 108 35.89 -8.14 -10.98
N LYS A 109 36.77 -9.11 -10.71
CA LYS A 109 37.71 -9.15 -9.57
C LYS A 109 37.02 -9.19 -8.20
N THR A 110 35.85 -9.81 -8.13
CA THR A 110 35.11 -10.05 -6.89
C THR A 110 35.15 -11.53 -6.57
N ASP A 111 35.53 -11.87 -5.33
CA ASP A 111 35.51 -13.26 -4.87
C ASP A 111 34.06 -13.73 -4.63
N PRO A 112 33.54 -14.72 -5.38
CA PRO A 112 32.18 -15.22 -5.19
C PRO A 112 31.91 -15.72 -3.76
N ALA A 113 32.95 -16.15 -3.03
CA ALA A 113 32.82 -16.61 -1.65
C ALA A 113 32.34 -15.50 -0.70
N SER A 114 32.50 -14.22 -1.04
CA SER A 114 32.01 -13.11 -0.22
C SER A 114 30.47 -13.10 -0.07
N PHE A 115 29.75 -13.76 -0.99
CA PHE A 115 28.29 -13.85 -0.99
C PHE A 115 27.76 -15.18 -0.41
N THR A 116 28.63 -16.01 0.19
CA THR A 116 28.22 -17.33 0.73
C THR A 116 27.08 -17.21 1.75
N THR A 117 27.12 -16.18 2.60
CA THR A 117 26.07 -15.91 3.59
C THR A 117 24.76 -15.51 2.93
N ASP A 118 24.78 -14.58 1.96
CA ASP A 118 23.59 -14.18 1.20
C ASP A 118 22.96 -15.38 0.48
N VAL A 119 23.77 -16.19 -0.24
CA VAL A 119 23.29 -17.37 -0.95
C VAL A 119 22.66 -18.40 0.00
N LYS A 120 23.25 -18.59 1.19
CA LYS A 120 22.70 -19.49 2.21
C LYS A 120 21.35 -18.97 2.70
N ASN A 121 21.27 -17.70 3.10
CA ASN A 121 20.04 -17.08 3.60
C ASN A 121 18.93 -17.16 2.55
N TYR A 122 19.26 -16.88 1.28
CA TYR A 122 18.32 -16.97 0.16
C TYR A 122 17.78 -18.40 0.02
N LYS A 123 18.65 -19.41 -0.01
CA LYS A 123 18.21 -20.82 -0.13
C LYS A 123 17.33 -21.26 1.04
N ASP A 124 17.65 -20.83 2.25
CA ASP A 124 16.88 -21.19 3.43
C ASP A 124 15.50 -20.48 3.43
N ALA A 125 15.42 -19.23 2.98
CA ALA A 125 14.16 -18.51 2.80
C ALA A 125 13.26 -19.16 1.73
N VAL A 126 13.80 -19.45 0.54
CA VAL A 126 13.07 -20.17 -0.53
C VAL A 126 12.55 -21.52 -0.04
N ARG A 127 13.38 -22.27 0.71
CA ARG A 127 12.93 -23.53 1.29
C ARG A 127 11.77 -23.31 2.24
N LYS A 128 11.82 -22.32 3.13
CA LYS A 128 10.76 -22.02 4.10
C LYS A 128 9.46 -21.58 3.41
N GLU A 129 9.56 -20.69 2.43
CA GLU A 129 8.43 -20.16 1.64
C GLU A 129 7.69 -21.29 0.91
N PHE A 130 8.43 -22.17 0.23
CA PHE A 130 7.84 -23.21 -0.63
C PHE A 130 7.74 -24.60 0.03
N ALA A 131 8.16 -24.79 1.29
CA ALA A 131 7.98 -26.04 2.04
C ALA A 131 6.59 -26.18 2.67
N LYS A 132 5.78 -25.12 2.72
CA LYS A 132 4.43 -25.21 3.32
C LYS A 132 3.61 -26.26 2.55
N PRO A 133 3.08 -27.30 3.24
CA PRO A 133 2.18 -28.24 2.61
C PRO A 133 0.96 -27.46 2.10
N LYS A 134 0.46 -27.81 0.92
CA LYS A 134 -0.88 -27.41 0.45
C LYS A 134 -1.94 -27.99 1.39
N ALA A 135 -2.02 -27.49 2.61
CA ALA A 135 -3.26 -27.57 3.39
C ALA A 135 -4.25 -26.73 2.60
N LYS A 136 -5.31 -27.38 2.11
CA LYS A 136 -6.42 -26.71 1.43
C LYS A 136 -6.95 -25.58 2.32
N LEU A 137 -6.56 -24.34 2.04
CA LEU A 137 -7.27 -23.17 2.50
C LEU A 137 -8.52 -23.03 1.62
N GLU A 138 -9.54 -23.79 1.97
CA GLU A 138 -10.93 -23.48 1.65
C GLU A 138 -11.49 -22.72 2.86
N SER A 139 -11.07 -21.47 3.06
CA SER A 139 -11.89 -20.51 3.82
C SER A 139 -12.16 -19.33 2.90
N PRO A 140 -13.43 -18.96 2.65
CA PRO A 140 -13.74 -17.74 1.93
C PRO A 140 -13.31 -16.57 2.81
N ALA A 141 -12.22 -15.91 2.43
CA ALA A 141 -11.93 -14.56 2.92
C ALA A 141 -13.10 -13.67 2.50
N SER A 142 -13.59 -12.86 3.43
CA SER A 142 -14.66 -11.90 3.12
C SER A 142 -14.06 -10.75 2.32
N ASP A 143 -14.75 -10.35 1.24
CA ASP A 143 -14.41 -9.29 0.26
C ASP A 143 -13.96 -7.92 0.86
N GLU A 144 -14.05 -7.70 2.18
CA GLU A 144 -13.62 -6.49 2.88
C GLU A 144 -12.20 -6.55 3.48
N GLU A 145 -11.61 -7.73 3.74
CA GLU A 145 -10.21 -7.85 4.19
C GLU A 145 -9.21 -7.47 3.09
N GLU A 146 -9.67 -7.52 1.84
CA GLU A 146 -8.84 -7.32 0.67
C GLU A 146 -8.47 -5.83 0.48
N ARG A 147 -9.38 -4.88 0.73
CA ARG A 147 -9.18 -3.45 0.40
C ARG A 147 -8.10 -2.70 1.21
N ASN A 148 -7.60 -3.23 2.34
CA ASN A 148 -6.70 -2.50 3.24
C ASN A 148 -5.21 -2.46 2.82
N ILE A 149 -4.78 -3.30 1.87
CA ILE A 149 -3.35 -3.40 1.47
C ILE A 149 -2.83 -2.10 0.84
N VAL A 150 -3.71 -1.34 0.15
CA VAL A 150 -3.34 -0.07 -0.48
C VAL A 150 -3.11 1.01 0.57
N GLU A 151 -3.94 1.07 1.61
CA GLU A 151 -3.83 2.08 2.68
C GLU A 151 -2.61 1.84 3.59
N GLU A 152 -2.24 0.58 3.85
CA GLU A 152 -1.05 0.21 4.62
C GLU A 152 0.28 0.53 3.91
N ARG A 153 0.26 0.69 2.57
CA ARG A 153 1.47 1.01 1.77
C ARG A 153 1.74 2.50 1.59
N ILE A 154 0.73 3.36 1.72
CA ILE A 154 0.87 4.82 1.64
C ILE A 154 1.97 5.34 2.60
N PRO A 155 2.13 4.82 3.84
CA PRO A 155 3.20 5.23 4.75
C PRO A 155 4.61 4.71 4.39
N GLU A 156 4.72 3.64 3.60
CA GLU A 156 6.02 3.01 3.26
C GLU A 156 6.69 3.65 2.04
N LEU A 157 5.89 4.16 1.10
CA LEU A 157 6.40 4.91 -0.05
C LEU A 157 6.94 6.26 0.40
N LYS A 158 8.27 6.35 0.53
CA LYS A 158 8.96 7.63 0.64
C LYS A 158 8.88 8.33 -0.71
N ILE A 159 7.86 9.17 -0.87
CA ILE A 159 7.75 10.06 -2.01
C ILE A 159 8.99 10.94 -2.01
N GLY A 160 9.74 10.89 -3.11
CA GLY A 160 10.95 11.64 -3.30
C GLY A 160 10.71 13.14 -3.43
N ASP A 161 11.66 13.82 -4.05
CA ASP A 161 11.50 15.22 -4.44
C ASP A 161 10.35 15.34 -5.48
N PRO A 162 9.31 16.18 -5.25
CA PRO A 162 8.16 16.27 -6.14
C PRO A 162 8.49 16.57 -7.60
N GLU A 163 9.55 17.33 -7.88
CA GLU A 163 9.96 17.60 -9.27
C GLU A 163 10.57 16.36 -9.93
N SER A 164 11.33 15.54 -9.19
CA SER A 164 11.83 14.26 -9.70
C SER A 164 10.69 13.29 -10.00
N GLU A 165 9.79 13.11 -9.04
CA GLU A 165 8.63 12.24 -9.16
C GLU A 165 7.74 12.66 -10.34
N LEU A 166 7.52 13.97 -10.52
CA LEU A 166 6.76 14.49 -11.65
C LEU A 166 7.43 14.19 -13.00
N ARG A 167 8.76 14.32 -13.09
CA ARG A 167 9.51 13.97 -14.31
C ARG A 167 9.41 12.47 -14.61
N GLU A 168 9.52 11.64 -13.58
CA GLU A 168 9.42 10.19 -13.71
C GLU A 168 8.02 9.74 -14.14
N MET A 169 6.97 10.23 -13.47
CA MET A 169 5.58 9.92 -13.84
C MET A 169 5.20 10.49 -15.20
N SER A 170 5.73 11.65 -15.59
CA SER A 170 5.57 12.18 -16.94
C SER A 170 6.26 11.30 -17.97
N THR A 171 7.45 10.78 -17.67
CA THR A 171 8.17 9.84 -18.55
C THR A 171 7.41 8.53 -18.68
N LEU A 172 6.89 8.01 -17.56
CA LEU A 172 6.04 6.83 -17.52
C LEU A 172 4.82 6.97 -18.45
N LEU A 173 4.08 8.08 -18.34
CA LEU A 173 2.90 8.34 -19.18
C LEU A 173 3.26 8.60 -20.64
N LYS A 174 4.41 9.22 -20.92
CA LYS A 174 4.83 9.56 -22.28
C LYS A 174 5.45 8.39 -23.03
N GLU A 175 6.16 7.49 -22.36
CA GLU A 175 7.01 6.49 -23.03
C GLU A 175 6.62 5.04 -22.68
N HIS A 176 5.87 4.83 -21.60
CA HIS A 176 5.59 3.51 -21.03
C HIS A 176 4.13 3.33 -20.59
N ALA A 177 3.19 4.06 -21.19
CA ALA A 177 1.77 3.96 -20.85
C ALA A 177 1.22 2.57 -21.17
N VAL A 178 1.57 1.97 -22.32
CA VAL A 178 1.08 0.61 -22.66
C VAL A 178 1.54 -0.39 -21.61
N PHE A 179 2.83 -0.38 -21.26
CA PHE A 179 3.36 -1.26 -20.21
C PHE A 179 2.62 -1.05 -18.88
N THR A 180 2.45 0.20 -18.47
CA THR A 180 1.82 0.54 -17.19
C THR A 180 0.40 0.02 -17.08
N VAL A 181 -0.42 0.17 -18.13
CA VAL A 181 -1.83 -0.25 -18.09
C VAL A 181 -2.05 -1.74 -18.37
N THR A 182 -1.02 -2.47 -18.82
CA THR A 182 -1.11 -3.91 -19.17
C THR A 182 -0.27 -4.82 -18.30
N THR A 183 0.60 -4.28 -17.45
CA THR A 183 1.49 -5.11 -16.62
C THR A 183 0.71 -5.90 -15.57
N ASP A 184 1.07 -7.18 -15.44
CA ASP A 184 0.65 -8.05 -14.34
C ASP A 184 1.41 -7.73 -13.04
N GLU A 185 2.41 -6.84 -13.08
CA GLU A 185 3.08 -6.30 -11.89
C GLU A 185 2.15 -5.29 -11.21
N LEU A 186 1.09 -5.78 -10.57
CA LEU A 186 0.03 -4.95 -9.99
C LEU A 186 0.56 -3.97 -8.94
N LEU A 187 1.60 -4.37 -8.22
CA LEU A 187 2.29 -3.54 -7.24
C LEU A 187 2.86 -2.26 -7.84
N PHE A 188 3.45 -2.36 -9.04
CA PHE A 188 3.98 -1.21 -9.77
C PHE A 188 2.88 -0.19 -10.09
N ARG A 189 1.69 -0.67 -10.50
CA ARG A 189 0.54 0.20 -10.75
C ARG A 189 0.03 0.86 -9.47
N VAL A 190 0.01 0.14 -8.35
CA VAL A 190 -0.37 0.70 -7.04
C VAL A 190 0.60 1.83 -6.65
N ASP A 191 1.91 1.58 -6.74
CA ASP A 191 2.92 2.58 -6.38
C ASP A 191 2.85 3.81 -7.31
N ALA A 192 2.66 3.62 -8.62
CA ALA A 192 2.46 4.70 -9.58
C ALA A 192 1.17 5.51 -9.32
N ASN A 193 0.07 4.84 -8.94
CA ASN A 193 -1.17 5.49 -8.51
C ASN A 193 -0.92 6.39 -7.30
N ILE A 194 -0.27 5.87 -6.26
CA ILE A 194 0.01 6.61 -5.01
C ILE A 194 0.83 7.88 -5.30
N ILE A 195 1.88 7.77 -6.12
CA ILE A 195 2.73 8.92 -6.46
C ILE A 195 1.96 9.97 -7.25
N ILE A 196 1.25 9.58 -8.32
CA ILE A 196 0.50 10.54 -9.15
C ILE A 196 -0.59 11.23 -8.31
N ILE A 197 -1.34 10.47 -7.50
CA ILE A 197 -2.37 11.03 -6.62
C ILE A 197 -1.74 12.04 -5.65
N THR A 198 -0.61 11.70 -5.03
CA THR A 198 0.05 12.60 -4.09
C THR A 198 0.58 13.87 -4.76
N LEU A 199 1.14 13.77 -5.96
CA LEU A 199 1.56 14.93 -6.75
C LEU A 199 0.36 15.83 -7.08
N LEU A 200 -0.77 15.25 -7.51
CA LEU A 200 -2.00 15.97 -7.82
C LEU A 200 -2.63 16.63 -6.58
N GLN A 201 -2.51 16.03 -5.40
CA GLN A 201 -2.94 16.66 -4.14
C GLN A 201 -2.05 17.83 -3.73
N THR A 202 -0.76 17.77 -4.09
CA THR A 202 0.24 18.75 -3.66
C THR A 202 0.22 20.01 -4.53
N ALA A 203 0.07 19.87 -5.84
CA ALA A 203 0.07 21.00 -6.78
C ALA A 203 -0.91 20.80 -7.94
N LYS A 204 -1.80 21.77 -8.18
CA LYS A 204 -2.80 21.71 -9.26
C LYS A 204 -2.20 21.79 -10.65
N GLU A 205 -1.04 22.42 -10.73
CA GLU A 205 -0.26 22.64 -11.93
C GLU A 205 0.35 21.33 -12.47
N VAL A 206 0.41 20.27 -11.67
CA VAL A 206 0.87 18.94 -12.10
C VAL A 206 -0.09 18.30 -13.11
N GLN A 207 -1.39 18.47 -12.93
CA GLN A 207 -2.42 17.85 -13.76
C GLN A 207 -2.22 18.12 -15.27
N PRO A 208 -2.07 19.37 -15.74
CA PRO A 208 -1.84 19.64 -17.16
C PRO A 208 -0.51 19.09 -17.67
N GLU A 209 0.52 18.94 -16.83
CA GLU A 209 1.80 18.33 -17.22
C GLU A 209 1.65 16.83 -17.48
N LEU A 210 0.97 16.09 -16.60
CA LEU A 210 0.67 14.67 -16.79
C LEU A 210 -0.21 14.43 -18.02
N ILE A 211 -1.25 15.26 -18.22
CA ILE A 211 -2.10 15.20 -19.42
C ILE A 211 -1.27 15.44 -20.69
N LYS A 212 -0.41 16.46 -20.67
CA LYS A 212 0.48 16.78 -21.80
C LYS A 212 1.45 15.64 -22.09
N ALA A 213 1.99 14.99 -21.07
CA ALA A 213 2.87 13.84 -21.21
C ALA A 213 2.16 12.68 -21.92
N LEU A 214 0.95 12.33 -21.48
CA LEU A 214 0.16 11.25 -22.09
C LEU A 214 -0.27 11.58 -23.53
N LEU A 215 -0.63 12.84 -23.84
CA LEU A 215 -0.93 13.29 -25.21
C LEU A 215 0.28 13.31 -26.15
N ALA A 216 1.49 13.27 -25.59
CA ALA A 216 2.74 13.19 -26.33
C ALA A 216 3.26 11.74 -26.49
N ASN A 217 2.50 10.74 -26.04
CA ASN A 217 2.92 9.35 -26.11
C ASN A 217 2.89 8.80 -27.55
N GLU A 218 4.01 8.20 -27.97
CA GLU A 218 4.24 7.67 -29.32
C GLU A 218 4.05 6.15 -29.46
N GLU A 219 3.74 5.44 -28.36
CA GLU A 219 3.38 4.02 -28.40
C GLU A 219 2.11 3.81 -29.22
N LYS A 220 2.02 2.70 -29.95
CA LYS A 220 0.95 2.44 -30.92
C LYS A 220 -0.13 1.53 -30.36
N ILE A 221 -1.39 1.84 -30.65
CA ILE A 221 -2.56 0.98 -30.45
C ILE A 221 -3.18 0.72 -31.82
N GLY A 222 -2.91 -0.46 -32.35
CA GLY A 222 -3.37 -0.85 -33.67
C GLY A 222 -2.35 -0.68 -34.78
N THR A 223 -2.69 -1.25 -35.94
CA THR A 223 -1.85 -1.21 -37.15
C THR A 223 -2.40 -0.30 -38.24
N LYS A 224 -3.71 0.01 -38.19
CA LYS A 224 -4.40 0.88 -39.15
C LYS A 224 -4.34 2.33 -38.69
N LYS A 225 -4.29 3.27 -39.64
CA LYS A 225 -4.30 4.70 -39.35
C LYS A 225 -5.64 5.17 -38.78
N ILE A 226 -5.59 6.22 -37.98
CA ILE A 226 -6.77 6.91 -37.43
C ILE A 226 -7.24 7.92 -38.47
N ASP A 227 -8.53 7.85 -38.84
CA ASP A 227 -9.21 8.88 -39.61
C ASP A 227 -9.67 10.01 -38.69
N HIS A 228 -8.90 11.09 -38.62
CA HIS A 228 -9.22 12.29 -37.87
C HIS A 228 -9.66 13.39 -38.84
N GLN A 229 -10.98 13.60 -38.95
CA GLN A 229 -11.57 14.63 -39.81
C GLN A 229 -11.10 14.55 -41.28
N GLY A 230 -10.85 13.35 -41.80
CA GLY A 230 -10.37 13.11 -43.17
C GLY A 230 -8.84 13.03 -43.30
N GLU A 231 -8.09 13.38 -42.26
CA GLU A 231 -6.65 13.15 -42.20
C GLU A 231 -6.32 11.76 -41.65
N GLN A 232 -5.23 11.17 -42.12
CA GLN A 232 -4.80 9.84 -41.72
C GLN A 232 -3.60 9.91 -40.78
N TRP A 233 -3.87 9.79 -39.48
CA TRP A 233 -2.87 9.86 -38.43
C TRP A 233 -2.31 8.47 -38.09
N ASP A 234 -1.06 8.41 -37.68
CA ASP A 234 -0.50 7.16 -37.15
C ASP A 234 -1.21 6.78 -35.84
N PRO A 235 -1.41 5.47 -35.56
CA PRO A 235 -2.25 5.02 -34.46
C PRO A 235 -1.53 5.06 -33.10
N THR A 236 -0.93 6.19 -32.75
CA THR A 236 -0.26 6.38 -31.46
C THR A 236 -1.28 6.70 -30.36
N ILE A 237 -0.94 6.43 -29.10
CA ILE A 237 -1.73 6.80 -27.93
C ILE A 237 -2.07 8.29 -27.96
N GLY A 238 -1.07 9.15 -28.18
CA GLY A 238 -1.26 10.59 -28.24
C GLY A 238 -2.24 11.02 -29.34
N ASN A 239 -2.24 10.35 -30.49
CA ASN A 239 -3.16 10.65 -31.59
C ASN A 239 -4.58 10.13 -31.33
N TRP A 240 -4.73 8.94 -30.73
CA TRP A 240 -6.02 8.43 -30.27
C TRP A 240 -6.66 9.37 -29.24
N LEU A 241 -5.88 9.84 -28.26
CA LEU A 241 -6.36 10.78 -27.26
C LEU A 241 -6.71 12.15 -27.85
N LYS A 242 -5.93 12.68 -28.79
CA LYS A 242 -6.27 13.94 -29.48
C LYS A 242 -7.57 13.81 -30.28
N ASP A 243 -7.75 12.69 -30.99
CA ASP A 243 -8.98 12.41 -31.72
C ASP A 243 -10.18 12.29 -30.74
N TYR A 244 -10.02 11.55 -29.64
CA TYR A 244 -11.03 11.45 -28.59
C TYR A 244 -11.38 12.81 -27.99
N VAL A 245 -10.39 13.61 -27.60
CA VAL A 245 -10.59 14.94 -27.02
C VAL A 245 -11.30 15.89 -27.98
N SER A 246 -11.01 15.81 -29.29
CA SER A 246 -11.69 16.61 -30.32
C SER A 246 -13.18 16.29 -30.46
N PHE A 247 -13.58 15.09 -30.05
CA PHE A 247 -14.96 14.62 -30.08
C PHE A 247 -15.77 15.09 -28.85
N LEU A 248 -15.09 15.47 -27.77
CA LEU A 248 -15.72 15.90 -26.52
C LEU A 248 -16.29 17.32 -26.64
N PRO A 249 -17.41 17.64 -25.97
CA PRO A 249 -17.92 19.00 -25.92
C PRO A 249 -16.88 19.93 -25.27
N PHE A 250 -16.80 21.17 -25.78
CA PHE A 250 -15.76 22.17 -25.44
C PHE A 250 -15.86 22.77 -24.01
N ASN A 251 -16.44 22.04 -23.06
CA ASN A 251 -16.57 22.48 -21.68
C ASN A 251 -15.48 21.83 -20.82
N GLU A 252 -14.42 22.58 -20.55
CA GLU A 252 -13.30 22.13 -19.69
C GLU A 252 -13.76 21.78 -18.27
N ASN A 253 -14.89 22.34 -17.82
CA ASN A 253 -15.46 22.10 -16.49
C ASN A 253 -16.43 20.92 -16.42
N GLU A 254 -16.71 20.25 -17.55
CA GLU A 254 -17.58 19.09 -17.57
C GLU A 254 -16.79 17.82 -17.23
N LYS A 255 -17.29 17.06 -16.25
CA LYS A 255 -16.73 15.74 -15.88
C LYS A 255 -16.83 14.82 -17.09
N LEU A 256 -15.72 14.20 -17.47
CA LEU A 256 -15.77 13.11 -18.44
C LEU A 256 -16.48 11.90 -17.85
N SER A 257 -17.27 11.25 -18.68
CA SER A 257 -18.13 10.16 -18.25
C SER A 257 -18.08 9.04 -19.27
N THR A 258 -18.38 7.83 -18.81
CA THR A 258 -18.48 6.61 -19.63
C THR A 258 -19.40 6.79 -20.84
N LEU A 259 -20.37 7.72 -20.78
CA LEU A 259 -21.25 8.03 -21.90
C LEU A 259 -20.50 8.68 -23.08
N HIS A 260 -19.54 9.57 -22.80
CA HIS A 260 -18.72 10.19 -23.83
C HIS A 260 -17.86 9.15 -24.56
N LYS A 261 -17.21 8.27 -23.78
CA LYS A 261 -16.45 7.14 -24.28
C LYS A 261 -17.31 6.22 -25.14
N ALA A 262 -18.47 5.78 -24.64
CA ALA A 262 -19.39 4.92 -25.38
C ALA A 262 -19.86 5.55 -26.70
N LYS A 263 -20.16 6.86 -26.69
CA LYS A 263 -20.54 7.60 -27.90
C LYS A 263 -19.40 7.65 -28.93
N TYR A 264 -18.17 7.91 -28.46
CA TYR A 264 -17.00 7.91 -29.33
C TYR A 264 -16.76 6.54 -29.98
N TYR A 265 -16.84 5.44 -29.21
CA TYR A 265 -16.73 4.08 -29.74
C TYR A 265 -17.81 3.75 -30.79
N ALA A 266 -19.03 4.26 -30.61
CA ALA A 266 -20.13 4.03 -31.55
C ALA A 266 -19.99 4.82 -32.87
N GLU A 267 -19.51 6.07 -32.78
CA GLU A 267 -19.48 7.01 -33.90
C GLU A 267 -18.16 6.96 -34.69
N ASN A 268 -17.03 6.69 -34.03
CA ASN A 268 -15.72 6.69 -34.67
C ASN A 268 -15.48 5.43 -35.53
N SER A 269 -15.22 5.63 -36.82
CA SER A 269 -14.97 4.54 -37.78
C SER A 269 -13.62 3.84 -37.56
N SER A 270 -12.62 4.55 -37.04
CA SER A 270 -11.29 4.00 -36.75
C SER A 270 -11.34 2.99 -35.61
N VAL A 271 -12.12 3.27 -34.57
CA VAL A 271 -12.30 2.36 -33.42
C VAL A 271 -12.94 1.02 -33.86
N LYS A 272 -13.86 1.05 -34.82
CA LYS A 272 -14.49 -0.17 -35.38
C LYS A 272 -13.51 -1.10 -36.08
N ASN A 273 -12.36 -0.56 -36.49
CA ASN A 273 -11.32 -1.33 -37.18
C ASN A 273 -10.32 -2.01 -36.24
N LEU A 274 -10.38 -1.70 -34.94
CA LEU A 274 -9.56 -2.33 -33.90
C LEU A 274 -10.06 -3.74 -33.57
N THR A 275 -9.13 -4.62 -33.25
CA THR A 275 -9.37 -5.90 -32.59
C THR A 275 -9.92 -5.69 -31.19
N ASP A 276 -10.44 -6.74 -30.55
CA ASP A 276 -11.02 -6.61 -29.22
C ASP A 276 -9.94 -6.36 -28.16
N GLU A 277 -8.75 -6.93 -28.32
CA GLU A 277 -7.58 -6.66 -27.48
C GLU A 277 -7.10 -5.20 -27.61
N GLU A 278 -7.04 -4.67 -28.84
CA GLU A 278 -6.68 -3.27 -29.08
C GLU A 278 -7.73 -2.30 -28.51
N LYS A 279 -9.02 -2.65 -28.56
CA LYS A 279 -10.08 -1.86 -27.91
C LYS A 279 -9.95 -1.87 -26.40
N GLN A 280 -9.69 -3.01 -25.79
CA GLN A 280 -9.47 -3.10 -24.33
C GLN A 280 -8.28 -2.24 -23.89
N LEU A 281 -7.18 -2.28 -24.66
CA LEU A 281 -6.03 -1.42 -24.40
C LEU A 281 -6.38 0.06 -24.54
N LEU A 282 -7.09 0.45 -25.62
CA LEU A 282 -7.55 1.82 -25.82
C LEU A 282 -8.46 2.28 -24.69
N ASP A 283 -9.35 1.41 -24.22
CA ASP A 283 -10.27 1.68 -23.11
C ASP A 283 -9.53 2.02 -21.82
N ARG A 284 -8.53 1.21 -21.44
CA ARG A 284 -7.69 1.47 -20.25
C ARG A 284 -6.90 2.78 -20.36
N ILE A 285 -6.44 3.13 -21.56
CA ILE A 285 -5.76 4.41 -21.81
C ILE A 285 -6.72 5.59 -21.67
N PHE A 286 -7.95 5.47 -22.17
CA PHE A 286 -8.98 6.50 -21.99
C PHE A 286 -9.36 6.65 -20.52
N ASP A 287 -9.53 5.55 -19.78
CA ASP A 287 -9.80 5.62 -18.34
C ASP A 287 -8.67 6.33 -17.60
N THR A 288 -7.41 6.02 -17.93
CA THR A 288 -6.25 6.72 -17.33
C THR A 288 -6.31 8.22 -17.59
N TYR A 289 -6.59 8.64 -18.83
CA TYR A 289 -6.75 10.04 -19.19
C TYR A 289 -7.93 10.70 -18.44
N GLU A 290 -9.08 10.04 -18.39
CA GLU A 290 -10.29 10.51 -17.71
C GLU A 290 -10.05 10.67 -16.20
N ASN A 291 -9.38 9.71 -15.56
CA ASN A 291 -9.06 9.73 -14.13
C ASN A 291 -8.10 10.88 -13.79
N ILE A 292 -7.05 11.11 -14.58
CA ILE A 292 -6.16 12.27 -14.39
C ILE A 292 -6.95 13.58 -14.56
N ARG A 293 -7.77 13.70 -15.61
CA ARG A 293 -8.54 14.92 -15.90
C ARG A 293 -9.62 15.19 -14.85
N ASN A 294 -10.32 14.16 -14.40
CA ASN A 294 -11.43 14.25 -13.45
C ASN A 294 -10.96 14.26 -11.99
N PHE A 295 -9.66 14.08 -11.71
CA PHE A 295 -9.12 13.90 -10.36
C PHE A 295 -9.72 14.85 -9.30
N TYR A 296 -9.74 16.16 -9.56
CA TYR A 296 -10.29 17.12 -8.58
C TYR A 296 -11.81 17.04 -8.40
N PHE A 297 -12.54 16.66 -9.44
CA PHE A 297 -13.97 16.37 -9.32
C PHE A 297 -14.19 15.11 -8.48
N ASP A 298 -13.38 14.07 -8.71
CA ASP A 298 -13.49 12.81 -8.00
C ASP A 298 -13.11 12.98 -6.53
N LEU A 299 -12.06 13.75 -6.23
CA LEU A 299 -11.64 14.08 -4.86
C LEU A 299 -12.74 14.74 -4.01
N ASP A 300 -13.65 15.51 -4.65
CA ASP A 300 -14.78 16.15 -3.98
C ASP A 300 -15.96 15.18 -3.74
N THR A 301 -16.00 14.04 -4.44
CA THR A 301 -17.19 13.15 -4.50
C THR A 301 -16.95 11.73 -4.01
N MET A 302 -15.70 11.28 -3.92
CA MET A 302 -15.35 9.95 -3.42
C MET A 302 -14.12 10.00 -2.48
N PRO A 303 -13.98 9.01 -1.57
CA PRO A 303 -12.77 8.84 -0.79
C PRO A 303 -11.53 8.73 -1.67
N ILE A 304 -10.39 9.23 -1.18
CA ILE A 304 -9.14 9.18 -1.95
C ILE A 304 -8.67 7.75 -2.25
N SER A 305 -8.94 6.80 -1.36
CA SER A 305 -8.58 5.39 -1.55
C SER A 305 -9.37 4.71 -2.67
N ASP A 306 -10.50 5.29 -3.08
CA ASP A 306 -11.29 4.81 -4.23
C ASP A 306 -10.82 5.42 -5.56
N ILE A 307 -9.97 6.46 -5.54
CA ILE A 307 -9.45 7.10 -6.75
C ILE A 307 -8.29 6.27 -7.29
N GLN A 308 -8.40 5.83 -8.54
CA GLN A 308 -7.35 5.09 -9.24
C GLN A 308 -6.97 5.84 -10.52
N ILE A 309 -5.68 6.14 -10.73
CA ILE A 309 -5.23 6.76 -11.98
C ILE A 309 -5.17 5.69 -13.06
N PHE A 310 -4.47 4.59 -12.80
CA PHE A 310 -4.46 3.37 -13.58
C PHE A 310 -5.49 2.40 -12.97
N PRO A 311 -6.67 2.20 -13.59
CA PRO A 311 -7.70 1.34 -13.04
C PRO A 311 -7.27 -0.13 -13.08
N PHE A 312 -7.78 -0.91 -12.12
CA PHE A 312 -7.65 -2.37 -12.09
C PHE A 312 -8.97 -3.03 -12.52
N THR A 313 -8.90 -4.09 -13.32
CA THR A 313 -10.08 -4.95 -13.54
C THR A 313 -10.40 -5.77 -12.31
N GLU A 314 -11.64 -6.26 -12.17
CA GLU A 314 -12.03 -7.16 -11.06
C GLU A 314 -11.05 -8.35 -10.95
N ASP A 315 -10.79 -9.05 -12.05
CA ASP A 315 -9.80 -10.14 -12.11
C ASP A 315 -8.37 -9.74 -11.65
N GLU A 316 -7.99 -8.47 -11.82
CA GLU A 316 -6.67 -7.98 -11.38
C GLU A 316 -6.69 -7.67 -9.89
N GLN A 317 -7.77 -7.08 -9.37
CA GLN A 317 -7.95 -6.87 -7.95
C GLN A 317 -7.92 -8.22 -7.21
N ASP A 318 -8.67 -9.21 -7.68
CA ASP A 318 -8.68 -10.57 -7.12
C ASP A 318 -7.27 -11.20 -7.13
N LYS A 319 -6.51 -11.05 -8.22
CA LYS A 319 -5.12 -11.52 -8.30
C LYS A 319 -4.21 -10.79 -7.31
N PHE A 320 -4.37 -9.48 -7.18
CA PHE A 320 -3.60 -8.68 -6.24
C PHE A 320 -3.83 -9.18 -4.81
N PHE A 321 -5.10 -9.36 -4.43
CA PHE A 321 -5.45 -9.83 -3.10
C PHE A 321 -5.06 -11.28 -2.86
N ALA A 322 -5.19 -12.15 -3.86
CA ALA A 322 -4.67 -13.52 -3.76
C ALA A 322 -3.13 -13.57 -3.61
N GLN A 323 -2.40 -12.63 -4.22
CA GLN A 323 -0.94 -12.60 -4.18
C GLN A 323 -0.40 -11.90 -2.92
N TYR A 324 -1.02 -10.82 -2.49
CA TYR A 324 -0.50 -9.93 -1.45
C TYR A 324 -1.39 -9.85 -0.20
N GLY A 325 -2.66 -10.25 -0.28
CA GLY A 325 -3.63 -10.25 0.82
C GLY A 325 -3.49 -11.43 1.78
N HIS A 326 -2.53 -12.33 1.52
CA HIS A 326 -2.09 -13.28 2.53
C HIS A 326 -1.20 -12.55 3.56
N GLY A 327 -1.83 -11.84 4.48
CA GLY A 327 -1.23 -11.57 5.78
C GLY A 327 -0.57 -12.86 6.27
N THR A 328 0.71 -12.78 6.61
CA THR A 328 1.52 -13.94 7.03
C THR A 328 0.68 -14.88 7.88
N PRO A 329 0.49 -16.16 7.49
CA PRO A 329 -0.28 -17.09 8.30
C PRO A 329 0.31 -17.08 9.69
N GLU A 330 -0.46 -16.59 10.67
CA GLU A 330 -0.04 -16.55 12.06
C GLU A 330 0.32 -17.98 12.47
N HIS A 331 1.62 -18.24 12.53
CA HIS A 331 2.13 -19.35 13.30
C HIS A 331 1.84 -19.03 14.76
N THR A 332 0.71 -19.53 15.26
CA THR A 332 0.51 -19.78 16.68
C THR A 332 1.40 -20.96 17.10
N GLU A 333 2.72 -20.76 17.07
CA GLU A 333 3.63 -21.53 17.91
C GLU A 333 3.95 -20.70 19.14
N ALA A 334 3.32 -21.08 20.24
CA ALA A 334 3.61 -20.56 21.56
C ALA A 334 5.08 -20.86 21.92
N GLY A 335 5.87 -19.80 22.03
CA GLY A 335 7.03 -19.77 22.91
C GLY A 335 8.40 -19.97 22.24
N THR A 336 8.90 -18.92 21.58
CA THR A 336 10.31 -18.55 21.72
C THR A 336 10.41 -17.03 21.77
N ALA A 337 11.04 -16.52 22.83
CA ALA A 337 11.29 -15.11 23.06
C ALA A 337 12.11 -14.53 21.89
N ASP A 338 11.46 -13.68 21.09
CA ASP A 338 12.09 -13.00 19.96
C ASP A 338 12.94 -11.83 20.46
N GLN A 339 14.18 -11.77 19.99
CA GLN A 339 15.14 -10.74 20.35
C GLN A 339 14.98 -9.54 19.41
N GLY A 340 14.28 -8.53 19.93
CA GLY A 340 14.53 -7.10 19.71
C GLY A 340 14.92 -6.63 18.32
N SER A 341 13.94 -6.46 17.44
CA SER A 341 13.97 -5.29 16.56
C SER A 341 13.66 -4.05 17.42
N GLU A 342 14.47 -3.01 17.27
CA GLU A 342 14.32 -1.74 17.97
C GLU A 342 13.06 -1.04 17.43
N LEU A 343 11.89 -1.37 17.98
CA LEU A 343 10.61 -0.77 17.62
C LEU A 343 10.68 0.73 17.89
N ASP A 344 10.30 1.54 16.89
CA ASP A 344 10.13 2.98 17.07
C ASP A 344 9.06 3.20 18.16
N PRO A 345 9.45 3.70 19.35
CA PRO A 345 8.53 3.83 20.47
C PRO A 345 7.38 4.80 20.18
N MET A 346 7.47 5.63 19.13
CA MET A 346 6.37 6.51 18.72
C MET A 346 5.23 5.80 17.98
N LYS A 347 5.49 4.67 17.31
CA LYS A 347 4.49 4.00 16.46
C LYS A 347 3.57 3.04 17.24
N GLY A 348 3.93 2.69 18.47
CA GLY A 348 3.22 1.68 19.24
C GLY A 348 3.45 0.27 18.66
N ASN A 349 2.64 -0.70 19.09
CA ASN A 349 2.67 -2.04 18.54
C ASN A 349 1.75 -2.08 17.31
N GLU A 350 2.32 -2.08 16.11
CA GLU A 350 1.57 -2.07 14.84
C GLU A 350 0.50 -3.18 14.81
N ARG A 351 0.84 -4.40 15.28
CA ARG A 351 -0.13 -5.51 15.37
C ARG A 351 -1.36 -5.20 16.24
N ASP A 352 -1.18 -4.45 17.33
CA ASP A 352 -2.32 -4.05 18.17
C ASP A 352 -3.18 -3.00 17.44
N ASN A 353 -2.57 -2.11 16.65
CA ASN A 353 -3.29 -1.09 15.89
C ASN A 353 -4.16 -1.72 14.80
N ASP A 354 -3.58 -2.66 14.04
CA ASP A 354 -4.27 -3.33 12.94
C ASP A 354 -5.44 -4.18 13.49
N ALA A 355 -5.18 -4.94 14.56
CA ALA A 355 -6.22 -5.71 15.22
C ALA A 355 -7.35 -4.83 15.79
N VAL A 356 -6.99 -3.67 16.35
CA VAL A 356 -8.00 -2.69 16.82
C VAL A 356 -8.83 -2.19 15.66
N GLU A 357 -8.24 -1.96 14.48
CA GLU A 357 -8.99 -1.43 13.36
C GLU A 357 -9.90 -2.45 12.69
N ILE A 358 -9.46 -3.70 12.60
CA ILE A 358 -10.31 -4.81 12.16
C ILE A 358 -11.56 -4.90 13.07
N TYR A 359 -11.37 -4.92 14.39
CA TYR A 359 -12.50 -5.03 15.30
C TYR A 359 -13.35 -3.75 15.35
N TYR A 360 -12.75 -2.58 15.15
CA TYR A 360 -13.47 -1.32 15.02
C TYR A 360 -14.49 -1.39 13.88
N ASN A 361 -14.08 -1.88 12.70
CA ASN A 361 -14.98 -2.02 11.54
C ASN A 361 -16.12 -3.00 11.80
N GLN A 362 -15.80 -4.16 12.42
CA GLN A 362 -16.82 -5.12 12.85
C GLN A 362 -17.82 -4.50 13.84
N LEU A 363 -17.37 -3.64 14.75
CA LEU A 363 -18.25 -2.91 15.66
C LEU A 363 -19.14 -1.91 14.91
N VAL A 364 -18.62 -1.21 13.90
CA VAL A 364 -19.41 -0.27 13.09
C VAL A 364 -20.58 -1.00 12.43
N GLU A 365 -20.35 -2.16 11.81
CA GLU A 365 -21.40 -2.93 11.15
C GLU A 365 -22.42 -3.52 12.13
N THR A 366 -21.94 -4.19 13.18
CA THR A 366 -22.80 -4.94 14.11
C THR A 366 -23.63 -4.01 14.97
N THR A 367 -23.06 -2.89 15.39
CA THR A 367 -23.75 -1.90 16.22
C THR A 367 -24.49 -0.85 15.39
N ARG A 368 -24.10 -0.65 14.12
CA ARG A 368 -24.57 0.45 13.25
C ARG A 368 -24.41 1.83 13.90
N LYS A 369 -23.35 1.99 14.70
CA LYS A 369 -23.08 3.16 15.54
C LYS A 369 -24.25 3.48 16.51
N ASP A 370 -25.13 2.52 16.79
CA ASP A 370 -26.21 2.68 17.78
C ASP A 370 -25.63 2.75 19.19
N ARG A 371 -25.97 3.82 19.90
CA ARG A 371 -25.46 4.11 21.25
C ARG A 371 -25.63 2.94 22.20
N LYS A 372 -26.81 2.31 22.22
CA LYS A 372 -27.14 1.27 23.20
C LYS A 372 -26.37 -0.01 22.89
N ARG A 373 -26.38 -0.43 21.62
CA ARG A 373 -25.65 -1.63 21.17
C ARG A 373 -24.15 -1.50 21.41
N LEU A 374 -23.56 -0.34 21.09
CA LEU A 374 -22.14 -0.10 21.30
C LEU A 374 -21.78 -0.08 22.79
N SER A 375 -22.61 0.56 23.63
CA SER A 375 -22.45 0.53 25.09
C SER A 375 -22.57 -0.90 25.64
N ASP A 376 -23.52 -1.69 25.16
CA ASP A 376 -23.72 -3.08 25.58
C ASP A 376 -22.53 -3.97 25.21
N GLN A 377 -22.03 -3.83 23.98
CA GLN A 377 -20.91 -4.60 23.46
C GLN A 377 -19.61 -4.24 24.18
N LEU A 378 -19.29 -2.95 24.31
CA LEU A 378 -18.09 -2.53 25.06
C LEU A 378 -18.15 -3.00 26.51
N TYR A 379 -19.32 -2.98 27.16
CA TYR A 379 -19.43 -3.44 28.55
C TYR A 379 -19.15 -4.94 28.66
N LYS A 380 -19.67 -5.73 27.72
CA LYS A 380 -19.36 -7.17 27.63
C LYS A 380 -17.85 -7.39 27.45
N ASP A 381 -17.22 -6.67 26.54
CA ASP A 381 -15.78 -6.81 26.25
C ASP A 381 -14.93 -6.39 27.46
N ILE A 382 -15.34 -5.35 28.19
CA ILE A 382 -14.76 -4.96 29.49
C ILE A 382 -14.84 -6.11 30.49
N LEU A 383 -15.99 -6.79 30.62
CA LEU A 383 -16.14 -7.92 31.53
C LEU A 383 -15.25 -9.10 31.13
N GLU A 384 -15.13 -9.38 29.84
CA GLU A 384 -14.31 -10.46 29.27
C GLU A 384 -12.81 -10.12 29.19
N ARG A 385 -12.42 -8.87 29.47
CA ARG A 385 -11.03 -8.36 29.40
C ARG A 385 -10.39 -8.52 28.02
N LYS A 386 -11.20 -8.31 27.00
CA LYS A 386 -10.84 -8.40 25.59
C LYS A 386 -10.14 -7.14 25.11
N LYS A 387 -8.80 -7.16 25.12
CA LYS A 387 -7.94 -5.95 24.96
C LYS A 387 -8.26 -5.18 23.69
N ILE A 388 -8.22 -5.87 22.55
CA ILE A 388 -8.38 -5.26 21.22
C ILE A 388 -9.80 -4.70 21.08
N GLU A 389 -10.77 -5.47 21.54
CA GLU A 389 -12.19 -5.15 21.46
C GLU A 389 -12.57 -3.96 22.34
N ILE A 390 -11.98 -3.85 23.53
CA ILE A 390 -12.13 -2.68 24.42
C ILE A 390 -11.54 -1.42 23.77
N LEU A 391 -10.34 -1.52 23.17
CA LEU A 391 -9.68 -0.40 22.50
C LEU A 391 -10.48 0.09 21.29
N ALA A 392 -10.95 -0.83 20.46
CA ALA A 392 -11.80 -0.56 19.31
C ALA A 392 -13.16 0.04 19.72
N GLY A 393 -13.79 -0.51 20.75
CA GLY A 393 -15.05 0.01 21.29
C GLY A 393 -14.91 1.42 21.88
N LEU A 394 -13.79 1.71 22.54
CA LEU A 394 -13.45 3.06 22.99
C LEU A 394 -13.21 4.00 21.82
N LYS A 395 -12.40 3.60 20.83
CA LYS A 395 -12.14 4.37 19.61
C LYS A 395 -13.45 4.77 18.93
N LEU A 396 -14.35 3.81 18.71
CA LEU A 396 -15.64 4.06 18.09
C LEU A 396 -16.53 4.98 18.93
N LEU A 397 -16.66 4.74 20.24
CA LEU A 397 -17.45 5.62 21.13
C LEU A 397 -16.93 7.05 21.16
N ILE A 398 -15.62 7.22 21.11
CA ILE A 398 -14.98 8.54 21.05
C ILE A 398 -15.35 9.17 19.72
N GLU A 399 -15.12 8.52 18.57
CA GLU A 399 -15.37 9.07 17.23
C GLU A 399 -16.81 9.55 17.03
N VAL A 400 -17.79 8.78 17.51
CA VAL A 400 -19.22 9.14 17.39
C VAL A 400 -19.67 10.14 18.45
N GLY A 401 -18.77 10.54 19.36
CA GLY A 401 -19.00 11.55 20.38
C GLY A 401 -19.88 11.06 21.54
N LEU A 402 -20.01 9.75 21.74
CA LEU A 402 -20.92 9.14 22.72
C LEU A 402 -20.24 8.74 24.04
N VAL A 403 -18.91 8.73 24.11
CA VAL A 403 -18.17 8.27 25.30
C VAL A 403 -18.59 8.98 26.59
N ASP A 404 -18.78 10.31 26.57
CA ASP A 404 -19.19 11.08 27.75
C ASP A 404 -20.56 10.61 28.26
N ASN A 405 -21.52 10.44 27.34
CA ASN A 405 -22.88 9.99 27.66
C ASN A 405 -22.89 8.55 28.17
N VAL A 406 -22.04 7.67 27.65
CA VAL A 406 -21.92 6.30 28.14
C VAL A 406 -21.35 6.28 29.55
N VAL A 407 -20.26 7.00 29.81
CA VAL A 407 -19.63 7.05 31.14
C VAL A 407 -20.55 7.68 32.18
N MET A 408 -21.29 8.73 31.82
CA MET A 408 -22.08 9.53 32.77
C MET A 408 -23.52 9.06 32.95
N GLU A 409 -24.16 8.47 31.94
CA GLU A 409 -25.58 8.09 32.01
C GLU A 409 -25.79 6.58 32.18
N ASP A 410 -24.89 5.73 31.67
CA ASP A 410 -25.04 4.28 31.78
C ASP A 410 -24.60 3.82 33.18
N LYS A 411 -25.58 3.36 33.98
CA LYS A 411 -25.37 2.91 35.36
C LYS A 411 -24.21 1.91 35.48
N ARG A 412 -24.00 1.03 34.50
CA ARG A 412 -22.94 0.02 34.54
C ARG A 412 -21.55 0.64 34.53
N TYR A 413 -21.35 1.64 33.68
CA TYR A 413 -20.09 2.37 33.55
C TYR A 413 -19.85 3.28 34.74
N ARG A 414 -20.92 3.92 35.25
CA ARG A 414 -20.84 4.68 36.51
C ARG A 414 -20.43 3.82 37.68
N ASP A 415 -21.02 2.64 37.82
CA ASP A 415 -20.69 1.71 38.90
C ASP A 415 -19.21 1.26 38.80
N LEU A 416 -18.68 1.05 37.58
CA LEU A 416 -17.27 0.75 37.37
C LEU A 416 -16.34 1.90 37.81
N LEU A 417 -16.62 3.13 37.38
CA LEU A 417 -15.79 4.29 37.72
C LEU A 417 -15.87 4.64 39.21
N ALA A 418 -17.07 4.59 39.80
CA ALA A 418 -17.25 4.81 41.22
C ALA A 418 -16.51 3.75 42.07
N ALA A 419 -16.50 2.48 41.64
CA ALA A 419 -15.72 1.44 42.28
C ALA A 419 -14.21 1.72 42.19
N HIS A 420 -13.73 2.21 41.05
CA HIS A 420 -12.34 2.64 40.88
C HIS A 420 -11.98 3.79 41.84
N TYR A 421 -12.80 4.85 41.94
CA TYR A 421 -12.54 5.95 42.89
C TYR A 421 -12.54 5.48 44.35
N LYS A 422 -13.46 4.58 44.72
CA LYS A 422 -13.50 3.99 46.08
C LYS A 422 -12.24 3.20 46.39
N ARG A 423 -11.76 2.35 45.46
CA ARG A 423 -10.53 1.56 45.65
C ARG A 423 -9.29 2.43 45.78
N ASN A 424 -9.22 3.52 45.03
CA ASN A 424 -8.05 4.41 45.01
C ASN A 424 -8.17 5.59 46.00
N ALA A 425 -9.12 5.56 46.94
CA ALA A 425 -9.36 6.60 47.96
C ALA A 425 -9.58 8.02 47.40
N MET A 426 -10.10 8.14 46.18
CA MET A 426 -10.40 9.41 45.48
C MET A 426 -11.75 9.98 45.92
N THR A 427 -11.85 10.36 47.20
CA THR A 427 -13.13 10.73 47.83
C THR A 427 -13.74 12.04 47.33
N VAL A 428 -12.92 12.95 46.79
CA VAL A 428 -13.39 14.24 46.24
C VAL A 428 -14.01 14.00 44.87
N GLU A 429 -13.30 13.28 44.01
CA GLU A 429 -13.72 12.91 42.66
C GLU A 429 -14.95 12.01 42.69
N LEU A 430 -15.03 11.08 43.65
CA LEU A 430 -16.23 10.26 43.86
C LEU A 430 -17.46 11.12 44.16
N LYS A 431 -17.34 12.12 45.04
CA LYS A 431 -18.46 13.00 45.40
C LYS A 431 -18.90 13.87 44.20
N ALA A 432 -17.94 14.42 43.45
CA ALA A 432 -18.21 15.15 42.22
C ALA A 432 -18.85 14.27 41.14
N PHE A 433 -18.42 13.00 41.04
CA PHE A 433 -19.02 12.05 40.10
C PHE A 433 -20.44 11.63 40.50
N GLU A 434 -20.71 11.53 41.79
CA GLU A 434 -22.04 11.18 42.33
C GLU A 434 -23.05 12.33 42.24
N SER A 435 -22.61 13.61 42.22
CA SER A 435 -23.51 14.76 41.97
C SER A 435 -24.08 14.78 40.56
N GLY A 436 -23.46 14.05 39.62
CA GLY A 436 -23.91 13.96 38.23
C GLY A 436 -23.36 15.07 37.34
N ASP A 437 -22.38 15.85 37.81
CA ASP A 437 -21.74 16.88 37.02
C ASP A 437 -20.88 16.23 35.92
N ILE A 438 -21.13 16.61 34.66
CA ILE A 438 -20.38 16.11 33.50
C ILE A 438 -19.06 16.88 33.42
N GLU A 439 -18.06 16.39 34.14
CA GLU A 439 -16.70 16.90 34.06
C GLU A 439 -15.83 16.04 33.11
N PRO A 440 -15.10 16.65 32.15
CA PRO A 440 -14.15 15.93 31.29
C PRO A 440 -13.14 15.07 32.06
N GLY A 441 -12.82 15.47 33.29
CA GLY A 441 -11.94 14.72 34.18
C GLY A 441 -12.42 13.28 34.43
N HIS A 442 -13.73 13.05 34.54
CA HIS A 442 -14.27 11.71 34.77
C HIS A 442 -14.06 10.78 33.57
N VAL A 443 -14.21 11.30 32.35
CA VAL A 443 -13.97 10.55 31.11
C VAL A 443 -12.49 10.18 30.98
N LYS A 444 -11.58 11.12 31.28
CA LYS A 444 -10.13 10.84 31.31
C LYS A 444 -9.80 9.73 32.31
N GLN A 445 -10.33 9.82 33.52
CA GLN A 445 -10.08 8.81 34.55
C GLN A 445 -10.68 7.45 34.19
N PHE A 446 -11.85 7.43 33.53
CA PHE A 446 -12.44 6.20 33.04
C PHE A 446 -11.56 5.52 31.98
N ILE A 447 -11.07 6.26 30.98
CA ILE A 447 -10.18 5.71 29.96
C ILE A 447 -8.87 5.23 30.61
N LYS A 448 -8.27 6.03 31.50
CA LYS A 448 -7.06 5.64 32.25
C LYS A 448 -7.28 4.35 33.02
N TYR A 449 -8.36 4.25 33.79
CA TYR A 449 -8.76 3.05 34.52
C TYR A 449 -8.86 1.82 33.62
N LEU A 450 -9.52 1.93 32.45
CA LEU A 450 -9.63 0.82 31.52
C LEU A 450 -8.26 0.37 31.00
N LEU A 451 -7.44 1.30 30.54
CA LEU A 451 -6.14 0.96 29.93
C LEU A 451 -5.16 0.38 30.97
N THR A 452 -5.07 0.99 32.16
CA THR A 452 -4.06 0.60 33.15
C THR A 452 -4.54 -0.53 34.07
N GLU A 453 -5.70 -0.39 34.73
CA GLU A 453 -6.16 -1.38 35.70
C GLU A 453 -6.89 -2.55 35.05
N ARG A 454 -7.71 -2.30 34.02
CA ARG A 454 -8.52 -3.37 33.42
C ARG A 454 -7.74 -4.20 32.42
N LEU A 455 -6.96 -3.56 31.56
CA LEU A 455 -6.14 -4.21 30.54
C LEU A 455 -4.72 -4.52 30.99
N GLY A 456 -4.26 -3.96 32.12
CA GLY A 456 -2.91 -4.20 32.63
C GLY A 456 -1.80 -3.62 31.75
N MET A 457 -2.10 -2.60 30.95
CA MET A 457 -1.10 -1.94 30.12
C MET A 457 -0.10 -1.17 30.98
N THR A 458 1.14 -1.10 30.50
CA THR A 458 2.15 -0.22 31.09
C THR A 458 1.76 1.24 30.93
N GLU A 459 2.38 2.13 31.70
CA GLU A 459 2.13 3.57 31.61
C GLU A 459 2.41 4.11 30.19
N SER A 460 3.51 3.68 29.57
CA SER A 460 3.85 4.08 28.21
C SER A 460 2.86 3.54 27.17
N THR A 461 2.50 2.26 27.22
CA THR A 461 1.53 1.70 26.26
C THR A 461 0.13 2.31 26.42
N SER A 462 -0.32 2.52 27.66
CA SER A 462 -1.61 3.19 27.90
C SER A 462 -1.58 4.67 27.52
N GLY A 463 -0.44 5.36 27.72
CA GLY A 463 -0.22 6.73 27.30
C GLY A 463 -0.23 6.90 25.78
N TYR A 464 0.32 5.95 25.04
CA TYR A 464 0.24 5.92 23.57
C TYR A 464 -1.22 5.95 23.09
N TRP A 465 -2.05 5.02 23.58
CA TRP A 465 -3.48 4.97 23.23
C TRP A 465 -4.23 6.23 23.69
N ALA A 466 -3.87 6.77 24.85
CA ALA A 466 -4.42 8.03 25.34
C ALA A 466 -4.10 9.23 24.43
N VAL A 467 -2.93 9.27 23.80
CA VAL A 467 -2.60 10.28 22.77
C VAL A 467 -3.48 10.12 21.53
N GLN A 468 -3.66 8.88 21.04
CA GLN A 468 -4.52 8.60 19.89
C GLN A 468 -5.95 9.06 20.16
N PHE A 469 -6.52 8.68 21.30
CA PHE A 469 -7.84 9.13 21.74
C PHE A 469 -7.92 10.66 21.93
N GLY A 470 -6.88 11.28 22.48
CA GLY A 470 -6.77 12.73 22.60
C GLY A 470 -6.83 13.45 21.24
N ASN A 471 -6.18 12.90 20.21
CA ASN A 471 -6.24 13.44 18.86
C ASN A 471 -7.67 13.37 18.27
N MET A 472 -8.39 12.28 18.54
CA MET A 472 -9.80 12.15 18.13
C MET A 472 -10.70 13.17 18.83
N PHE A 473 -10.53 13.36 20.14
CA PHE A 473 -11.23 14.43 20.87
C PHE A 473 -10.92 15.82 20.34
N ARG A 474 -9.67 16.06 19.90
CA ARG A 474 -9.27 17.32 19.27
C ARG A 474 -10.02 17.56 17.97
N ALA A 475 -10.17 16.53 17.13
CA ALA A 475 -10.93 16.61 15.88
C ALA A 475 -12.41 16.96 16.12
N GLN A 476 -12.96 16.56 17.27
CA GLN A 476 -14.33 16.93 17.69
C GLN A 476 -14.44 18.30 18.37
N GLY A 477 -13.34 19.02 18.55
CA GLY A 477 -13.32 20.31 19.26
C GLY A 477 -13.37 20.19 20.80
N LYS A 478 -13.26 18.97 21.37
CA LYS A 478 -13.26 18.75 22.83
C LYS A 478 -11.85 18.97 23.42
N LYS A 479 -11.45 20.25 23.50
CA LYS A 479 -10.10 20.66 23.92
C LYS A 479 -9.70 20.12 25.30
N ASP A 480 -10.63 20.06 26.24
CA ASP A 480 -10.36 19.57 27.60
C ASP A 480 -10.00 18.08 27.63
N LEU A 481 -10.47 17.29 26.66
CA LEU A 481 -10.15 15.87 26.50
C LEU A 481 -9.00 15.63 25.51
N ALA A 482 -8.58 16.63 24.74
CA ALA A 482 -7.55 16.49 23.72
C ALA A 482 -6.11 16.32 24.26
N GLN A 483 -5.92 16.55 25.56
CA GLN A 483 -4.64 16.42 26.26
C GLN A 483 -4.80 15.42 27.41
N MET A 484 -4.60 14.14 27.11
CA MET A 484 -4.67 13.04 28.08
C MET A 484 -3.30 12.47 28.43
N ALA A 485 -2.38 12.48 27.46
CA ALA A 485 -1.02 12.01 27.60
C ALA A 485 -0.11 12.79 26.65
N TYR A 486 1.20 12.64 26.83
CA TYR A 486 2.24 13.22 25.97
C TYR A 486 3.39 12.24 25.82
N PHE A 487 4.19 12.39 24.76
CA PHE A 487 5.41 11.64 24.56
C PHE A 487 6.59 12.38 25.22
N ASP A 488 7.23 11.75 26.21
CA ASP A 488 8.42 12.24 26.89
C ASP A 488 9.65 11.91 26.04
N MET A 489 10.04 12.86 25.17
CA MET A 489 11.16 12.72 24.24
C MET A 489 12.47 12.24 24.90
N PRO A 490 12.92 12.81 26.05
CA PRO A 490 14.10 12.32 26.77
C PRO A 490 14.06 10.83 27.14
N ASN A 491 12.91 10.37 27.62
CA ASN A 491 12.77 8.99 28.11
C ASN A 491 12.23 8.03 27.05
N LYS A 492 11.80 8.55 25.89
CA LYS A 492 11.16 7.80 24.80
C LYS A 492 9.93 7.00 25.27
N GLU A 493 9.15 7.55 26.19
CA GLU A 493 7.99 6.90 26.79
C GLU A 493 6.78 7.85 26.78
N PHE A 494 5.57 7.30 26.67
CA PHE A 494 4.37 8.10 26.86
C PHE A 494 4.04 8.24 28.35
N LYS A 495 3.56 9.42 28.75
CA LYS A 495 3.14 9.72 30.12
C LYS A 495 1.76 10.34 30.14
N TRP A 496 0.95 9.92 31.12
CA TRP A 496 -0.36 10.53 31.37
C TRP A 496 -0.20 11.96 31.91
N LEU A 497 -1.11 12.85 31.51
CA LEU A 497 -1.22 14.22 32.04
C LEU A 497 -2.12 14.29 33.28
#